data_AF-A0A7X9ACP4-F1
#
_entry.id   AF-A0A7X9ACP4-F1
#
_cell.length_a   1.000
_cell.length_b   1.000
_cell.length_c   1.000
_cell.angle_alpha   90.00
_cell.angle_beta   90.00
_cell.angle_gamma   90.00
#
_symmetry.space_group_name_H-M   'P 1'
#
loop_
_entity.id
_entity.type
_entity.pdbx_description
1 polymer ?
#
loop_
_entity_poly.entity_id
_entity_poly.type
_entity_poly.pdbx_seq_one_letter_code
_entity_poly.pdbx_strand_id
1 'polypeptide(L)'
;MKNSYALVRKDRLMLCLTPLADPKLVAQWADDDEVVLKSSALLTRRQNDEVTFSLYSTIDYSVDRWIQDKQYVPRLLISAVVFTISYFIFSLAVRDPIPMIDELIISSALAIVTWRAVARRDSRSTLAQHRRHRLKAQASDRRPEIVEGLFAVEEYLDEMASQDAYSLSRQLCHVGTARPMELKLSLDEATVTELTTLLNLYLARSNRALLQLSDRVLQARRQASKAVKLADHIYHQTMHKGLDIGLLSLVLALK
;
A
#
# COMPACT_ATOMS: atom_id res chain seq x y z
N MET A 1 12.52 -17.79 4.01
CA MET A 1 11.09 -17.79 4.36
C MET A 1 10.58 -16.36 4.38
N LYS A 2 9.41 -16.11 3.80
CA LYS A 2 8.77 -14.79 3.73
C LYS A 2 7.42 -14.87 4.43
N ASN A 3 7.32 -14.29 5.62
CA ASN A 3 6.10 -14.35 6.42
C ASN A 3 5.06 -13.37 5.89
N SER A 4 3.84 -13.85 5.70
CA SER A 4 2.66 -13.04 5.44
C SER A 4 1.65 -13.30 6.55
N TYR A 5 0.89 -12.29 6.93
CA TYR A 5 -0.07 -12.35 8.03
C TYR A 5 -1.47 -12.12 7.49
N ALA A 6 -2.41 -12.96 7.89
CA ALA A 6 -3.84 -12.78 7.65
C ALA A 6 -4.53 -12.44 8.97
N LEU A 7 -5.13 -11.26 9.04
CA LEU A 7 -5.90 -10.80 10.20
C LEU A 7 -7.38 -10.75 9.85
N VAL A 8 -8.15 -11.62 10.47
CA VAL A 8 -9.61 -11.72 10.34
C VAL A 8 -10.27 -10.54 11.03
N ARG A 9 -11.34 -10.01 10.41
CA ARG A 9 -12.13 -8.89 10.92
C ARG A 9 -13.61 -9.19 10.73
N LYS A 10 -14.47 -8.87 11.69
CA LYS A 10 -15.89 -9.24 11.64
C LYS A 10 -16.68 -8.49 10.56
N ASP A 11 -16.56 -7.16 10.54
CA ASP A 11 -17.38 -6.29 9.68
C ASP A 11 -16.60 -5.62 8.55
N ARG A 12 -15.39 -6.11 8.27
CA ARG A 12 -14.47 -5.53 7.27
C ARG A 12 -13.72 -6.63 6.53
N LEU A 13 -13.13 -6.27 5.39
CA LEU A 13 -12.26 -7.17 4.64
C LEU A 13 -11.05 -7.57 5.46
N MET A 14 -10.59 -8.81 5.24
CA MET A 14 -9.41 -9.36 5.86
C MET A 14 -8.18 -8.54 5.51
N LEU A 15 -7.33 -8.28 6.50
CA LEU A 15 -6.04 -7.63 6.25
C LEU A 15 -5.02 -8.71 5.92
N CYS A 16 -4.51 -8.68 4.69
CA CYS A 16 -3.37 -9.50 4.27
C CYS A 16 -2.12 -8.61 4.25
N LEU A 17 -1.24 -8.82 5.22
CA LEU A 17 0.03 -8.13 5.35
C LEU A 17 1.11 -9.03 4.75
N THR A 18 1.84 -8.54 3.73
CA THR A 18 2.81 -9.38 3.03
C THR A 18 4.01 -8.57 2.55
N PRO A 19 5.24 -9.12 2.62
CA PRO A 19 6.43 -8.49 2.05
C PRO A 19 6.33 -8.36 0.52
N LEU A 20 5.44 -9.12 -0.13
CA LEU A 20 5.17 -9.02 -1.57
C LEU A 20 4.66 -7.64 -1.98
N ALA A 21 4.20 -6.82 -1.05
CA ALA A 21 3.77 -5.46 -1.36
C ALA A 21 4.94 -4.49 -1.60
N ASP A 22 6.20 -4.87 -1.32
CA ASP A 22 7.39 -4.05 -1.66
C ASP A 22 7.87 -4.35 -3.09
N PRO A 23 7.79 -3.37 -4.03
CA PRO A 23 8.32 -3.53 -5.38
C PRO A 23 9.83 -3.81 -5.43
N LYS A 24 10.60 -3.35 -4.43
CA LYS A 24 12.06 -3.53 -4.39
C LYS A 24 12.45 -4.98 -4.16
N LEU A 25 11.64 -5.69 -3.37
CA LEU A 25 11.86 -7.09 -3.06
C LEU A 25 11.49 -7.99 -4.26
N VAL A 26 10.67 -7.52 -5.20
CA VAL A 26 10.27 -8.32 -6.37
C VAL A 26 11.47 -8.88 -7.13
N ALA A 27 12.59 -8.16 -7.25
CA ALA A 27 13.79 -8.66 -7.91
C ALA A 27 14.58 -9.70 -7.09
N GLN A 28 14.45 -9.62 -5.76
CA GLN A 28 15.31 -10.34 -4.80
C GLN A 28 14.74 -11.69 -4.39
N TRP A 29 13.46 -11.96 -4.65
CA TRP A 29 12.86 -13.25 -4.29
C TRP A 29 13.47 -14.38 -5.12
N ALA A 30 14.04 -15.36 -4.44
CA ALA A 30 14.55 -16.58 -5.05
C ALA A 30 13.40 -17.52 -5.42
N ASP A 31 13.70 -18.51 -6.27
CA ASP A 31 12.70 -19.50 -6.69
C ASP A 31 12.32 -20.44 -5.53
N ASP A 32 13.24 -20.62 -4.58
CA ASP A 32 13.06 -21.48 -3.39
C ASP A 32 12.54 -20.71 -2.16
N ASP A 33 12.21 -19.43 -2.30
CA ASP A 33 11.66 -18.65 -1.19
C ASP A 33 10.23 -19.13 -0.85
N GLU A 34 10.11 -19.84 0.29
CA GLU A 34 8.82 -20.28 0.81
C GLU A 34 8.02 -19.11 1.40
N VAL A 35 6.75 -19.01 1.00
CA VAL A 35 5.77 -18.08 1.57
C VAL A 35 5.05 -18.78 2.71
N VAL A 36 5.14 -18.21 3.90
CA VAL A 36 4.42 -18.71 5.08
C VAL A 36 3.26 -17.77 5.38
N LEU A 37 2.04 -18.30 5.48
CA LEU A 37 0.86 -17.55 5.84
C LEU A 37 0.51 -17.82 7.30
N LYS A 38 0.75 -16.83 8.15
CA LYS A 38 0.45 -16.83 9.57
C LYS A 38 -0.98 -16.30 9.81
N SER A 39 -1.80 -17.07 10.53
CA SER A 39 -3.15 -16.67 10.94
C SER A 39 -3.43 -17.08 12.39
N SER A 40 -4.41 -16.44 13.03
CA SER A 40 -4.81 -16.78 14.41
C SER A 40 -5.41 -18.18 14.53
N ALA A 41 -6.07 -18.65 13.47
CA ALA A 41 -6.72 -19.95 13.37
C ALA A 41 -6.71 -20.47 11.93
N LEU A 42 -7.25 -21.69 11.73
CA LEU A 42 -7.47 -22.23 10.40
C LEU A 42 -8.49 -21.38 9.63
N LEU A 43 -8.06 -20.88 8.47
CA LEU A 43 -8.92 -20.08 7.61
C LEU A 43 -9.96 -20.95 6.92
N THR A 44 -11.21 -20.49 6.90
CA THR A 44 -12.27 -21.07 6.08
C THR A 44 -11.93 -20.96 4.59
N ARG A 45 -12.63 -21.73 3.74
CA ARG A 45 -12.43 -21.65 2.27
C ARG A 45 -12.59 -20.22 1.74
N ARG A 46 -13.64 -19.52 2.16
CA ARG A 46 -13.90 -18.12 1.77
C ARG A 46 -12.77 -17.18 2.18
N GLN A 47 -12.27 -17.33 3.41
CA GLN A 47 -11.16 -16.52 3.93
C GLN A 47 -9.87 -16.81 3.16
N ASN A 48 -9.61 -18.08 2.83
CA ASN A 48 -8.48 -18.45 1.98
C ASN A 48 -8.56 -17.83 0.59
N ASP A 49 -9.74 -17.84 -0.04
CA ASP A 49 -9.96 -17.22 -1.35
C ASP A 49 -9.71 -15.71 -1.30
N GLU A 50 -10.15 -15.03 -0.22
CA GLU A 50 -9.93 -13.61 0.01
C GLU A 50 -8.44 -13.28 0.19
N VAL A 51 -7.70 -14.08 0.96
CA VAL A 51 -6.24 -13.94 1.11
C VAL A 51 -5.54 -14.17 -0.23
N THR A 52 -5.91 -15.21 -0.98
CA THR A 52 -5.32 -15.49 -2.29
C THR A 52 -5.56 -14.34 -3.27
N PHE A 53 -6.77 -13.78 -3.32
CA PHE A 53 -7.08 -12.61 -4.11
C PHE A 53 -6.24 -11.38 -3.68
N SER A 54 -6.11 -11.16 -2.37
CA SER A 54 -5.31 -10.06 -1.82
C SER A 54 -3.82 -10.20 -2.14
N LEU A 55 -3.26 -11.42 -2.04
CA LEU A 55 -1.89 -11.72 -2.44
C LEU A 55 -1.69 -11.51 -3.94
N TYR A 56 -2.62 -11.95 -4.79
CA TYR A 56 -2.50 -11.81 -6.23
C TYR A 56 -2.55 -10.36 -6.69
N SER A 57 -3.51 -9.58 -6.16
CA SER A 57 -3.60 -8.14 -6.44
C SER A 57 -2.34 -7.41 -5.95
N THR A 58 -1.79 -7.85 -4.81
CA THR A 58 -0.53 -7.36 -4.28
C THR A 58 0.64 -7.63 -5.22
N ILE A 59 0.78 -8.86 -5.70
CA ILE A 59 1.83 -9.27 -6.64
C ILE A 59 1.73 -8.47 -7.94
N ASP A 60 0.52 -8.34 -8.49
CA ASP A 60 0.30 -7.61 -9.75
C ASP A 60 0.76 -6.16 -9.61
N TYR A 61 0.36 -5.48 -8.53
CA TYR A 61 0.81 -4.12 -8.21
C TYR A 61 2.33 -4.02 -8.11
N SER A 62 2.96 -4.90 -7.31
CA SER A 62 4.39 -4.83 -7.04
C SER A 62 5.22 -5.14 -8.28
N VAL A 63 4.79 -6.09 -9.11
CA VAL A 63 5.46 -6.41 -10.39
C VAL A 63 5.28 -5.27 -11.39
N ASP A 64 4.09 -4.67 -11.49
CA ASP A 64 3.87 -3.47 -12.31
C ASP A 64 4.80 -2.34 -11.89
N ARG A 65 4.95 -2.10 -10.59
CA ARG A 65 5.81 -1.03 -10.10
C ARG A 65 7.29 -1.34 -10.32
N TRP A 66 7.70 -2.57 -10.07
CA TRP A 66 9.07 -3.04 -10.33
C TRP A 66 9.47 -2.88 -11.79
N ILE A 67 8.62 -3.28 -12.75
CA ILE A 67 8.95 -3.15 -14.17
C ILE A 67 8.96 -1.68 -14.61
N GLN A 68 8.06 -0.85 -14.06
CA GLN A 68 8.03 0.59 -14.32
C GLN A 68 9.30 1.29 -13.84
N ASP A 69 9.82 0.90 -12.68
CA ASP A 69 11.05 1.43 -12.10
C ASP A 69 12.27 0.93 -12.91
N LYS A 70 12.30 -0.36 -13.28
CA LYS A 70 13.38 -0.94 -14.11
C LYS A 70 13.48 -0.30 -15.49
N GLN A 71 12.34 -0.03 -16.14
CA GLN A 71 12.27 0.56 -17.48
C GLN A 71 12.21 2.08 -17.48
N TYR A 72 12.34 2.73 -16.32
CA TYR A 72 12.25 4.19 -16.21
C TYR A 72 13.29 4.89 -17.10
N VAL A 73 14.57 4.53 -16.95
CA VAL A 73 15.68 5.18 -17.68
C VAL A 73 15.59 4.94 -19.19
N PRO A 74 15.43 3.70 -19.69
CA PRO A 74 15.25 3.46 -21.12
C PRO A 74 14.06 4.24 -21.71
N ARG A 75 12.92 4.24 -21.00
CA ARG A 75 11.71 4.95 -21.43
C ARG A 75 11.90 6.45 -21.48
N LEU A 76 12.63 7.02 -20.52
CA LEU A 76 12.98 8.44 -20.50
C LEU A 76 13.84 8.81 -21.72
N LEU A 77 14.85 8.00 -22.03
CA LEU A 77 15.73 8.24 -23.18
C LEU A 77 14.96 8.18 -24.50
N ILE A 78 14.10 7.18 -24.69
CA ILE A 78 13.24 7.08 -25.89
C ILE A 78 12.34 8.31 -26.02
N SER A 79 11.72 8.74 -24.92
CA SER A 79 10.82 9.90 -24.92
C SER A 79 11.59 11.20 -25.22
N ALA A 80 12.81 11.35 -24.70
CA ALA A 80 13.69 12.48 -24.99
C ALA A 80 14.15 12.49 -26.45
N VAL A 81 14.50 11.34 -27.03
CA VAL A 81 14.83 11.23 -28.46
C VAL A 81 13.64 11.61 -29.33
N VAL A 82 12.44 11.11 -29.03
CA VAL A 82 11.23 11.47 -29.77
C VAL A 82 10.94 12.96 -29.65
N PHE A 83 11.07 13.54 -28.46
CA PHE A 83 10.92 14.98 -28.26
C PHE A 83 11.89 15.75 -29.16
N THR A 84 13.19 15.45 -29.09
CA THR A 84 14.24 16.14 -29.83
C THR A 84 14.02 16.04 -31.34
N ILE A 85 13.75 14.83 -31.85
CA ILE A 85 13.48 14.62 -33.28
C ILE A 85 12.23 15.39 -33.72
N SER A 86 11.14 15.30 -32.95
CA SER A 86 9.88 15.98 -33.29
C SER A 86 10.07 17.50 -33.28
N TYR A 87 10.76 18.03 -32.28
CA TYR A 87 11.09 19.45 -32.17
C TYR A 87 11.89 19.93 -33.38
N PHE A 88 12.97 19.23 -33.75
CA PHE A 88 13.77 19.61 -34.93
C PHE A 88 12.96 19.53 -36.22
N ILE A 89 12.11 18.50 -36.38
CA ILE A 89 11.25 18.39 -37.57
C ILE A 89 10.30 19.58 -37.65
N PHE A 90 9.58 19.91 -36.57
CA PHE A 90 8.64 21.03 -36.59
C PHE A 90 9.36 22.37 -36.76
N SER A 91 10.49 22.56 -36.09
CA SER A 91 11.30 23.79 -36.18
C SER A 91 11.94 24.01 -37.56
N LEU A 92 12.31 22.95 -38.28
CA LEU A 92 12.97 23.06 -39.60
C LEU A 92 11.99 22.98 -40.78
N ALA A 93 10.93 22.17 -40.67
CA ALA A 93 9.99 21.92 -41.76
C ALA A 93 8.85 22.93 -41.81
N VAL A 94 8.41 23.47 -40.66
CA VAL A 94 7.35 24.48 -40.60
C VAL A 94 8.02 25.86 -40.67
N ARG A 95 8.20 26.37 -41.89
CA ARG A 95 8.84 27.66 -42.17
C ARG A 95 7.95 28.88 -41.92
N ASP A 96 6.69 28.67 -41.55
CA ASP A 96 5.82 29.76 -41.15
C ASP A 96 6.21 30.18 -39.72
N PRO A 97 6.30 31.49 -39.41
CA PRO A 97 6.62 31.97 -38.07
C PRO A 97 5.44 31.72 -37.13
N ILE A 98 5.21 30.45 -36.80
CA ILE A 98 4.42 30.05 -35.67
C ILE A 98 5.30 30.34 -34.44
N PRO A 99 4.77 30.96 -33.36
CA PRO A 99 5.56 31.17 -32.17
C PRO A 99 6.11 29.83 -31.68
N MET A 100 7.41 29.77 -31.36
CA MET A 100 8.15 28.57 -30.89
C MET A 100 7.43 27.73 -29.80
N ILE A 101 6.43 28.33 -29.15
CA ILE A 101 5.53 27.73 -28.19
C ILE A 101 4.78 26.53 -28.81
N ASP A 102 4.29 26.60 -30.04
CA ASP A 102 3.45 25.54 -30.62
C ASP A 102 4.26 24.28 -30.93
N GLU A 103 5.49 24.41 -31.44
CA GLU A 103 6.41 23.29 -31.66
C GLU A 103 6.77 22.58 -30.36
N LEU A 104 7.00 23.36 -29.30
CA LEU A 104 7.33 22.84 -27.98
C LEU A 104 6.14 22.09 -27.35
N ILE A 105 4.92 22.60 -27.55
CA ILE A 105 3.70 21.92 -27.10
C ILE A 105 3.51 20.59 -27.84
N ILE A 106 3.62 20.59 -29.18
CA ILE A 106 3.40 19.38 -29.99
C ILE A 106 4.45 18.32 -29.69
N SER A 107 5.74 18.70 -29.65
CA SER A 107 6.83 17.78 -29.31
C SER A 107 6.71 17.22 -27.89
N SER A 108 6.29 18.04 -26.92
CA SER A 108 5.99 17.58 -25.55
C SER A 108 4.83 16.60 -25.51
N ALA A 109 3.75 16.88 -26.25
CA ALA A 109 2.60 15.98 -26.34
C ALA A 109 3.01 14.62 -26.94
N LEU A 110 3.80 14.61 -28.02
CA LEU A 110 4.33 13.39 -28.63
C LEU A 110 5.21 12.59 -27.67
N ALA A 111 6.07 13.26 -26.89
CA ALA A 111 6.89 12.61 -25.88
C ALA A 111 6.04 11.97 -24.78
N ILE A 112 4.99 12.66 -24.31
CA ILE A 112 4.05 12.13 -23.30
C ILE A 112 3.27 10.93 -23.84
N VAL A 113 2.79 10.98 -25.09
CA VAL A 113 2.11 9.86 -25.75
C VAL A 113 3.06 8.67 -25.87
N THR A 114 4.30 8.90 -26.31
CA THR A 114 5.35 7.89 -26.40
C THR A 114 5.62 7.25 -25.05
N TRP A 115 5.80 8.06 -24.00
CA TRP A 115 5.98 7.57 -22.64
C TRP A 115 4.86 6.62 -22.21
N ARG A 116 3.59 7.01 -22.43
CA ARG A 116 2.44 6.17 -22.07
C ARG A 116 2.38 4.90 -22.90
N ALA A 117 2.67 4.96 -24.19
CA ALA A 117 2.69 3.80 -25.07
C ALA A 117 3.75 2.78 -24.65
N VAL A 118 4.98 3.24 -24.39
CA VAL A 118 6.08 2.40 -23.92
C VAL A 118 5.77 1.81 -22.54
N ALA A 119 5.26 2.61 -21.59
CA ALA A 119 4.90 2.13 -20.26
C ALA A 119 3.85 1.00 -20.30
N ARG A 120 2.85 1.08 -21.19
CA ARG A 120 1.86 0.01 -21.40
C ARG A 120 2.45 -1.25 -22.03
N ARG A 121 3.45 -1.10 -22.89
CA ARG A 121 4.18 -2.24 -23.47
C ARG A 121 5.04 -2.93 -22.42
N ASP A 122 5.73 -2.17 -21.58
CA ASP A 122 6.62 -2.70 -20.54
C ASP A 122 5.88 -3.58 -19.52
N SER A 123 4.70 -3.14 -19.07
CA SER A 123 3.87 -3.93 -18.13
C SER A 123 3.35 -5.24 -18.73
N ARG A 124 3.23 -5.31 -20.06
CA ARG A 124 2.84 -6.50 -20.82
C ARG A 124 4.02 -7.34 -21.29
N SER A 125 5.25 -6.97 -20.92
CA SER A 125 6.44 -7.73 -21.30
C SER A 125 6.39 -9.16 -20.77
N THR A 126 6.98 -10.10 -21.52
CA THR A 126 7.11 -11.50 -21.13
C THR A 126 7.79 -11.65 -19.78
N LEU A 127 8.78 -10.80 -19.49
CA LEU A 127 9.45 -10.72 -18.19
C LEU A 127 8.48 -10.42 -17.04
N ALA A 128 7.60 -9.43 -17.20
CA ALA A 128 6.61 -9.07 -16.18
C ALA A 128 5.55 -10.16 -15.99
N GLN A 129 5.10 -10.77 -17.08
CA GLN A 129 4.10 -11.85 -17.03
C GLN A 129 4.66 -13.12 -16.37
N HIS A 130 5.86 -13.55 -16.78
CA HIS A 130 6.58 -14.65 -16.13
C HIS A 130 6.84 -14.33 -14.65
N ARG A 131 7.19 -13.06 -14.38
CA ARG A 131 7.23 -12.38 -13.07
C ARG A 131 6.07 -12.78 -12.16
N ARG A 132 4.90 -12.31 -12.57
CA ARG A 132 3.62 -12.47 -11.87
C ARG A 132 3.24 -13.92 -11.72
N HIS A 133 3.32 -14.69 -12.81
CA HIS A 133 2.93 -16.09 -12.78
C HIS A 133 3.71 -16.86 -11.72
N ARG A 134 5.04 -16.68 -11.67
CA ARG A 134 5.87 -17.35 -10.66
C ARG A 134 5.50 -16.95 -9.24
N LEU A 135 5.44 -15.65 -8.94
CA LEU A 135 5.11 -15.19 -7.58
C LEU A 135 3.70 -15.63 -7.16
N LYS A 136 2.75 -15.71 -8.10
CA LYS A 136 1.40 -16.24 -7.85
C LYS A 136 1.41 -17.73 -7.57
N ALA A 137 2.23 -18.51 -8.28
CA ALA A 137 2.43 -19.93 -7.98
C ALA A 137 3.01 -20.13 -6.57
N GLN A 138 4.07 -19.40 -6.21
CA GLN A 138 4.65 -19.45 -4.85
C GLN A 138 3.65 -19.02 -3.76
N ALA A 139 2.82 -18.01 -4.02
CA ALA A 139 1.77 -17.58 -3.09
C ALA A 139 0.61 -18.59 -2.99
N SER A 140 0.38 -19.40 -4.03
CA SER A 140 -0.57 -20.52 -3.99
C SER A 140 -0.05 -21.65 -3.12
N ASP A 141 1.24 -22.01 -3.29
CA ASP A 141 1.92 -23.08 -2.56
C ASP A 141 2.36 -22.66 -1.15
N ARG A 142 1.75 -21.61 -0.62
CA ARG A 142 2.04 -21.07 0.71
C ARG A 142 1.79 -22.12 1.80
N ARG A 143 2.65 -22.13 2.82
CA ARG A 143 2.49 -22.95 4.01
C ARG A 143 1.65 -22.22 5.06
N PRO A 144 0.53 -22.79 5.54
CA PRO A 144 -0.22 -22.21 6.65
C PRO A 144 0.51 -22.46 7.98
N GLU A 145 0.55 -21.44 8.83
CA GLU A 145 1.08 -21.51 10.20
C GLU A 145 0.11 -20.81 11.16
N ILE A 146 -0.21 -21.44 12.27
CA ILE A 146 -1.12 -20.88 13.27
C ILE A 146 -0.30 -20.15 14.34
N VAL A 147 -0.63 -18.88 14.57
CA VAL A 147 0.00 -18.03 15.58
C VAL A 147 -1.09 -17.46 16.48
N GLU A 148 -1.29 -18.08 17.64
CA GLU A 148 -2.37 -17.75 18.57
C GLU A 148 -2.35 -16.28 19.01
N GLY A 149 -1.18 -15.67 19.16
CA GLY A 149 -1.05 -14.26 19.55
C GLY A 149 -1.61 -13.25 18.55
N LEU A 150 -1.92 -13.67 17.30
CA LEU A 150 -2.62 -12.83 16.34
C LEU A 150 -4.08 -12.59 16.72
N PHE A 151 -4.69 -13.48 17.51
CA PHE A 151 -6.07 -13.31 17.97
C PHE A 151 -6.25 -12.00 18.76
N ALA A 152 -5.28 -11.64 19.59
CA ALA A 152 -5.30 -10.38 20.35
C ALA A 152 -5.31 -9.14 19.42
N VAL A 153 -4.67 -9.22 18.25
CA VAL A 153 -4.67 -8.14 17.25
C VAL A 153 -6.02 -8.05 16.55
N GLU A 154 -6.62 -9.19 16.21
CA GLU A 154 -7.95 -9.28 15.57
C GLU A 154 -9.04 -8.79 16.53
N GLU A 155 -9.02 -9.24 17.77
CA GLU A 155 -9.94 -8.80 18.83
C GLU A 155 -9.82 -7.30 19.06
N TYR A 156 -8.59 -6.77 19.16
CA TYR A 156 -8.37 -5.32 19.27
C TYR A 156 -8.95 -4.54 18.09
N LEU A 157 -8.74 -5.01 16.85
CA LEU A 157 -9.28 -4.36 15.65
C LEU A 157 -10.82 -4.32 15.68
N ASP A 158 -11.46 -5.41 16.08
CA ASP A 158 -12.91 -5.51 16.17
C ASP A 158 -13.47 -4.66 17.32
N GLU A 159 -12.85 -4.69 18.50
CA GLU A 159 -13.24 -3.87 19.64
C GLU A 159 -13.16 -2.38 19.30
N MET A 160 -12.03 -1.92 18.76
CA MET A 160 -11.87 -0.52 18.36
C MET A 160 -12.82 -0.12 17.24
N ALA A 161 -13.14 -1.03 16.32
CA ALA A 161 -14.14 -0.75 15.28
C ALA A 161 -15.57 -0.64 15.82
N SER A 162 -15.87 -1.33 16.93
CA SER A 162 -17.20 -1.32 17.58
C SER A 162 -17.41 -0.14 18.53
N GLN A 163 -16.34 0.53 18.96
CA GLN A 163 -16.44 1.69 19.85
C GLN A 163 -17.10 2.89 19.16
N ASP A 164 -17.78 3.73 19.97
CA ASP A 164 -18.33 4.99 19.50
C ASP A 164 -17.23 5.84 18.85
N ALA A 165 -17.41 6.16 17.56
CA ALA A 165 -16.41 6.83 16.75
C ALA A 165 -16.05 8.22 17.29
N TYR A 166 -17.00 8.93 17.91
CA TYR A 166 -16.72 10.22 18.53
C TYR A 166 -15.75 10.06 19.70
N SER A 167 -16.08 9.15 20.63
CA SER A 167 -15.27 8.82 21.80
C SER A 167 -13.87 8.32 21.42
N LEU A 168 -13.78 7.38 20.48
CA LEU A 168 -12.50 6.82 20.02
C LEU A 168 -11.64 7.87 19.33
N SER A 169 -12.21 8.75 18.47
CA SER A 169 -11.44 9.81 17.81
C SER A 169 -10.74 10.74 18.81
N ARG A 170 -11.42 11.04 19.93
CA ARG A 170 -10.87 11.88 21.01
C ARG A 170 -9.81 11.13 21.81
N GLN A 171 -10.05 9.86 22.14
CA GLN A 171 -9.08 9.00 22.82
C GLN A 171 -7.78 8.88 22.01
N LEU A 172 -7.87 8.61 20.70
CA LEU A 172 -6.72 8.51 19.82
C LEU A 172 -5.88 9.78 19.78
N CYS A 173 -6.52 10.95 19.89
CA CYS A 173 -5.85 12.25 19.91
C CYS A 173 -5.41 12.71 21.31
N HIS A 174 -5.63 11.90 22.36
CA HIS A 174 -5.36 12.28 23.75
C HIS A 174 -6.17 13.51 24.22
N VAL A 175 -7.40 13.64 23.72
CA VAL A 175 -8.30 14.73 24.07
C VAL A 175 -9.22 14.29 25.22
N GLY A 176 -8.99 14.87 26.41
CA GLY A 176 -9.69 14.49 27.63
C GLY A 176 -8.88 13.53 28.50
N THR A 177 -9.54 12.84 29.44
CA THR A 177 -8.89 11.90 30.38
C THR A 177 -8.88 10.45 29.90
N ALA A 178 -9.80 10.09 28.99
CA ALA A 178 -9.89 8.74 28.45
C ALA A 178 -8.74 8.44 27.48
N ARG A 179 -8.13 7.27 27.64
CA ARG A 179 -7.10 6.73 26.76
C ARG A 179 -7.69 5.60 25.91
N PRO A 180 -7.16 5.36 24.69
CA PRO A 180 -7.54 4.17 23.94
C PRO A 180 -7.11 2.93 24.73
N MET A 181 -7.82 1.83 24.50
CA MET A 181 -7.46 0.54 25.09
C MET A 181 -6.02 0.18 24.70
N GLU A 182 -5.27 -0.33 25.67
CA GLU A 182 -3.91 -0.81 25.44
C GLU A 182 -3.95 -2.16 24.73
N LEU A 183 -3.18 -2.28 23.65
CA LEU A 183 -3.03 -3.53 22.92
C LEU A 183 -2.11 -4.46 23.72
N LYS A 184 -2.68 -5.50 24.31
CA LYS A 184 -1.93 -6.54 25.05
C LYS A 184 -1.49 -7.62 24.08
N LEU A 185 -0.26 -7.52 23.57
CA LEU A 185 0.32 -8.51 22.66
C LEU A 185 0.96 -9.66 23.45
N SER A 186 0.60 -10.88 23.11
CA SER A 186 1.31 -12.10 23.55
C SER A 186 2.38 -12.56 22.53
N LEU A 187 2.75 -11.68 21.59
CA LEU A 187 3.71 -11.94 20.52
C LEU A 187 5.13 -11.55 20.93
N ASP A 188 6.12 -12.20 20.32
CA ASP A 188 7.52 -11.84 20.43
C ASP A 188 7.83 -10.50 19.74
N GLU A 189 8.81 -9.77 20.26
CA GLU A 189 9.19 -8.43 19.77
C GLU A 189 9.56 -8.42 18.27
N ALA A 190 10.14 -9.51 17.77
CA ALA A 190 10.50 -9.66 16.36
C ALA A 190 9.24 -9.74 15.47
N THR A 191 8.25 -10.57 15.84
CA THR A 191 6.96 -10.64 15.12
C THR A 191 6.22 -9.32 15.18
N VAL A 192 6.23 -8.61 16.31
CA VAL A 192 5.60 -7.28 16.42
C VAL A 192 6.25 -6.29 15.46
N THR A 193 7.59 -6.24 15.43
CA THR A 193 8.34 -5.36 14.52
C THR A 193 8.08 -5.70 13.05
N GLU A 194 8.02 -6.99 12.71
CA GLU A 194 7.67 -7.45 11.37
C GLU A 194 6.24 -7.04 11.00
N LEU A 195 5.26 -7.26 11.88
CA LEU A 195 3.86 -6.91 11.65
C LEU A 195 3.68 -5.40 11.48
N THR A 196 4.33 -4.58 12.31
CA THR A 196 4.33 -3.11 12.18
C THR A 196 4.93 -2.65 10.85
N THR A 197 6.03 -3.28 10.42
CA THR A 197 6.68 -2.99 9.13
C THR A 197 5.75 -3.31 7.97
N LEU A 198 5.14 -4.50 7.97
CA LEU A 198 4.22 -4.94 6.92
C LEU A 198 2.91 -4.13 6.92
N LEU A 199 2.42 -3.71 8.09
CA LEU A 199 1.25 -2.84 8.21
C LEU A 199 1.50 -1.46 7.61
N ASN A 200 2.64 -0.83 7.92
CA ASN A 200 3.03 0.45 7.32
C ASN A 200 3.17 0.32 5.80
N LEU A 201 3.72 -0.79 5.34
CA LEU A 201 3.89 -1.07 3.92
C LEU A 201 2.53 -1.28 3.21
N TYR A 202 1.63 -2.05 3.83
CA TYR A 202 0.26 -2.22 3.37
C TYR A 202 -0.45 -0.87 3.23
N LEU A 203 -0.33 0.01 4.23
CA LEU A 203 -0.97 1.33 4.23
C LEU A 203 -0.34 2.29 3.22
N ALA A 204 0.98 2.30 3.08
CA ALA A 204 1.67 3.13 2.11
C ALA A 204 1.15 2.88 0.68
N ARG A 205 0.78 1.62 0.39
CA ARG A 205 0.17 1.22 -0.87
C ARG A 205 -1.33 1.46 -0.93
N SER A 206 -2.09 0.92 0.02
CA SER A 206 -3.56 0.83 -0.07
C SER A 206 -4.27 2.07 0.46
N ASN A 207 -3.72 2.73 1.48
CA ASN A 207 -4.36 3.84 2.16
C ASN A 207 -3.33 4.84 2.72
N ARG A 208 -2.63 5.50 1.81
CA ARG A 208 -1.60 6.50 2.15
C ARG A 208 -2.16 7.64 3.00
N ALA A 209 -3.44 7.96 2.84
CA ALA A 209 -4.12 8.99 3.64
C ALA A 209 -4.21 8.59 5.12
N LEU A 210 -4.56 7.33 5.43
CA LEU A 210 -4.60 6.82 6.81
C LEU A 210 -3.20 6.79 7.44
N LEU A 211 -2.17 6.41 6.67
CA LEU A 211 -0.78 6.47 7.16
C LEU A 211 -0.38 7.89 7.54
N GLN A 212 -0.61 8.87 6.66
CA GLN A 212 -0.34 10.28 6.93
C GLN A 212 -1.16 10.82 8.12
N LEU A 213 -2.41 10.37 8.26
CA LEU A 213 -3.25 10.72 9.38
C LEU A 213 -2.68 10.19 10.70
N SER A 214 -2.18 8.95 10.73
CA SER A 214 -1.52 8.38 11.92
C SER A 214 -0.32 9.23 12.37
N ASP A 215 0.51 9.70 11.43
CA ASP A 215 1.66 10.54 11.75
C ASP A 215 1.22 11.92 12.28
N ARG A 216 0.14 12.49 11.71
CA ARG A 216 -0.46 13.74 12.20
C ARG A 216 -1.05 13.58 13.59
N VAL A 217 -1.67 12.45 13.92
CA VAL A 217 -2.17 12.16 15.27
C VAL A 217 -1.01 12.14 16.26
N LEU A 218 0.06 11.41 15.96
CA LEU A 218 1.24 11.33 16.84
C LEU A 218 1.88 12.71 17.07
N GLN A 219 1.95 13.55 16.04
CA GLN A 219 2.41 14.94 16.19
C GLN A 219 1.44 15.79 17.02
N ALA A 220 0.13 15.66 16.78
CA ALA A 220 -0.90 16.43 17.45
C ALA A 220 -1.05 16.07 18.94
N ARG A 221 -0.76 14.83 19.35
CA ARG A 221 -0.73 14.40 20.77
C ARG A 221 0.19 15.26 21.65
N ARG A 222 1.17 15.97 21.05
CA ARG A 222 2.07 16.89 21.75
C ARG A 222 1.52 18.32 21.89
N GLN A 223 0.44 18.66 21.19
CA GLN A 223 -0.14 20.01 21.13
C GLN A 223 -1.66 19.98 21.34
N ALA A 224 -2.11 20.26 22.56
CA ALA A 224 -3.52 20.10 22.98
C ALA A 224 -4.55 20.78 22.06
N SER A 225 -4.28 22.00 21.59
CA SER A 225 -5.21 22.74 20.71
C SER A 225 -5.37 22.11 19.32
N LYS A 226 -4.31 21.48 18.79
CA LYS A 226 -4.36 20.76 17.50
C LYS A 226 -5.01 19.40 17.65
N ALA A 227 -4.86 18.75 18.80
CA ALA A 227 -5.47 17.47 19.09
C ALA A 227 -7.02 17.52 19.03
N VAL A 228 -7.64 18.58 19.57
CA VAL A 228 -9.11 18.74 19.53
C VAL A 228 -9.63 18.83 18.09
N LYS A 229 -9.07 19.77 17.30
CA LYS A 229 -9.47 19.95 15.89
C LYS A 229 -9.26 18.68 15.06
N LEU A 230 -8.19 17.94 15.35
CA LEU A 230 -7.88 16.72 14.63
C LEU A 230 -8.81 15.57 15.04
N ALA A 231 -9.22 15.47 16.31
CA ALA A 231 -10.24 14.52 16.75
C ALA A 231 -11.58 14.75 16.04
N ASP A 232 -12.03 16.00 15.94
CA ASP A 232 -13.26 16.34 15.22
C ASP A 232 -13.15 15.98 13.72
N HIS A 233 -11.97 16.23 13.13
CA HIS A 233 -11.69 15.84 11.74
C HIS A 233 -11.74 14.33 11.53
N ILE A 234 -11.15 13.53 12.43
CA ILE A 234 -11.20 12.06 12.37
C ILE A 234 -12.65 11.59 12.47
N TYR A 235 -13.40 12.12 13.43
CA TYR A 235 -14.82 11.77 13.59
C TYR A 235 -15.62 12.00 12.30
N HIS A 236 -15.50 13.17 11.68
CA HIS A 236 -16.15 13.45 10.41
C HIS A 236 -15.69 12.53 9.27
N GLN A 237 -14.41 12.17 9.21
CA GLN A 237 -13.90 11.23 8.22
C GLN A 237 -14.43 9.81 8.43
N THR A 238 -14.55 9.36 9.68
CA THR A 238 -15.14 8.06 10.02
C THR A 238 -16.61 8.00 9.60
N MET A 239 -17.38 9.05 9.89
CA MET A 239 -18.81 9.10 9.57
C MET A 239 -19.11 9.26 8.09
N HIS A 240 -18.39 10.12 7.36
CA HIS A 240 -18.74 10.49 5.99
C HIS A 240 -17.88 9.84 4.91
N LYS A 241 -16.64 9.44 5.24
CA LYS A 241 -15.67 8.91 4.26
C LYS A 241 -15.31 7.45 4.53
N GLY A 242 -15.95 6.81 5.51
CA GLY A 242 -15.73 5.41 5.84
C GLY A 242 -14.30 5.12 6.34
N LEU A 243 -13.63 6.09 6.97
CA LEU A 243 -12.32 5.91 7.58
C LEU A 243 -12.35 4.68 8.50
N ASP A 244 -11.35 3.83 8.35
CA ASP A 244 -11.18 2.65 9.19
C ASP A 244 -10.52 3.05 10.52
N ILE A 245 -11.33 3.46 11.49
CA ILE A 245 -10.84 3.96 12.78
C ILE A 245 -10.16 2.86 13.62
N GLY A 246 -10.61 1.60 13.49
CA GLY A 246 -9.96 0.45 14.14
C GLY A 246 -8.58 0.16 13.55
N LEU A 247 -8.41 0.31 12.24
CA LEU A 247 -7.08 0.22 11.64
C LEU A 247 -6.17 1.38 12.05
N LEU A 248 -6.72 2.60 12.16
CA LEU A 248 -5.97 3.76 12.66
C LEU A 248 -5.52 3.57 14.11
N SER A 249 -6.37 3.02 14.98
CA SER A 249 -6.00 2.72 16.37
C SER A 249 -4.90 1.67 16.43
N LEU A 250 -4.97 0.59 15.64
CA LEU A 250 -3.92 -0.44 15.60
C LEU A 250 -2.56 0.14 15.21
N VAL A 251 -2.52 0.99 14.17
CA VAL A 251 -1.27 1.65 13.74
C VAL A 251 -0.68 2.52 14.84
N LEU A 252 -1.54 3.20 15.61
CA LEU A 252 -1.12 4.07 16.71
C LEU A 252 -0.75 3.30 17.99
N ALA A 253 -1.22 2.07 18.14
CA ALA A 253 -0.87 1.19 19.25
C ALA A 253 0.45 0.45 19.00
N LEU A 254 0.79 0.21 17.73
CA LEU A 254 2.03 -0.46 17.30
C LEU A 254 3.21 0.50 17.07
N LYS A 255 3.00 1.83 17.16
CA LYS A 255 4.00 2.89 16.99
C LYS A 255 4.33 3.54 18.33
#